data_AF-A0A0D3KAR9-F1
#
_entry.id   AF-A0A0D3KAR9-F1
#
_cell.length_a   1.000
_cell.length_b   1.000
_cell.length_c   1.000
_cell.angle_alpha   90.00
_cell.angle_beta   90.00
_cell.angle_gamma   90.00
#
_symmetry.space_group_name_H-M   'P 1'
#
loop_
_entity.id
_entity.type
_entity.pdbx_description
1 polymer ?
#
loop_
_entity_poly.entity_id
_entity_poly.type
_entity_poly.pdbx_seq_one_letter_code
_entity_poly.pdbx_strand_id
1 'polypeptide(L)'
;MSTSGNWMPRALKKGDGSWRRGTEFNVDPAAVPPPSAGKRAAPTTAKSMLDLLGKDTGKLGGVPRQRGPIPAWSGGAGDLEDLEEAPAAKRAKEAAAAPSPAPAAAAPAPSAAASSDAAAASGAAADGVDEITSAAPRLAQHICSPKKFNRVAAMLYSLLESGRVNAENASAFFSVLAAGVSTPRACRARELRVAYRRLYLSASLKESLFGAEERAMIDVWRLRVLVQIDLCTDDTFQFAGSVRKVIAKLEQLPCFYPALEPAGAVHLPEAERGRWIDAIFDCVDAAFEQHKHAWARSSVDLLVKAAVERRQNFSAPQQQVLQQWNAACKGQKIQRQQQAARDERSKDLTSYERKEKEWQSADITTSDGGGDLGGGIGNWLAKQNNN
;
A
#
# COMPACT_ATOMS: atom_id res chain seq x y z
N MET A 1 34.23 52.54 -3.62
CA MET A 1 34.87 53.13 -4.82
C MET A 1 34.87 52.03 -5.87
N SER A 2 33.84 51.98 -6.73
CA SER A 2 33.92 52.26 -8.19
C SER A 2 34.96 51.37 -8.88
N THR A 3 34.67 50.51 -9.86
CA THR A 3 33.76 50.67 -11.01
C THR A 3 33.26 49.35 -11.60
N SER A 4 32.08 49.47 -12.19
CA SER A 4 31.29 48.58 -13.05
C SER A 4 31.85 48.29 -14.44
N GLY A 5 31.37 47.20 -15.07
CA GLY A 5 31.35 46.98 -16.53
C GLY A 5 31.03 45.52 -16.89
N ASN A 6 29.76 45.08 -16.86
CA ASN A 6 28.80 45.06 -17.98
C ASN A 6 29.24 44.18 -19.18
N TRP A 7 28.75 42.93 -19.25
CA TRP A 7 28.94 42.03 -20.40
C TRP A 7 27.70 41.14 -20.63
N MET A 8 26.95 41.43 -21.70
CA MET A 8 26.00 40.57 -22.42
C MET A 8 25.59 41.31 -23.73
N PRO A 9 25.00 40.66 -24.74
CA PRO A 9 25.45 39.48 -25.48
C PRO A 9 25.51 39.77 -27.00
N ARG A 10 26.32 39.03 -27.78
CA ARG A 10 26.31 39.11 -29.26
C ARG A 10 25.36 38.08 -29.85
N ALA A 11 24.35 38.59 -30.54
CA ALA A 11 23.44 37.86 -31.42
C ALA A 11 24.21 37.15 -32.54
N LEU A 12 23.91 35.86 -32.75
CA LEU A 12 24.33 35.11 -33.92
C LEU A 12 23.12 34.85 -34.82
N LYS A 13 23.43 35.00 -36.10
CA LYS A 13 22.59 35.34 -37.25
C LYS A 13 21.94 34.08 -37.83
N LYS A 14 20.65 34.15 -38.19
CA LYS A 14 19.97 33.17 -39.05
C LYS A 14 20.69 33.11 -40.40
N GLY A 15 21.13 31.91 -40.80
CA GLY A 15 21.60 31.61 -42.14
C GLY A 15 20.61 30.67 -42.83
N ASP A 16 20.03 31.14 -43.93
CA ASP A 16 19.29 30.34 -44.91
C ASP A 16 20.25 29.38 -45.62
N GLY A 17 19.87 28.11 -45.72
CA GLY A 17 20.72 27.07 -46.30
C GLY A 17 19.92 25.87 -46.79
N SER A 18 19.50 25.95 -48.06
CA SER A 18 19.14 24.89 -49.01
C SER A 18 19.47 23.44 -48.59
N TRP A 19 18.45 22.60 -48.48
CA TRP A 19 18.58 21.14 -48.39
C TRP A 19 18.90 20.58 -49.78
N ARG A 20 20.15 20.18 -50.01
CA ARG A 20 20.52 19.29 -51.13
C ARG A 20 20.46 17.83 -50.70
N ARG A 21 19.79 17.04 -51.54
CA ARG A 21 19.76 15.56 -51.53
C ARG A 21 21.07 15.00 -52.08
N GLY A 22 21.49 13.87 -51.51
CA GLY A 22 22.19 12.80 -52.23
C GLY A 22 23.67 12.61 -51.88
N THR A 23 23.95 11.47 -51.21
CA THR A 23 25.05 10.50 -51.44
C THR A 23 24.92 9.44 -50.33
N GLU A 24 24.26 8.31 -50.61
CA GLU A 24 24.90 7.03 -50.99
C GLU A 24 25.82 6.48 -49.88
N PHE A 25 25.24 5.67 -49.00
CA PHE A 25 26.00 4.72 -48.17
C PHE A 25 25.94 3.35 -48.84
N ASN A 26 27.05 2.98 -49.45
CA ASN A 26 27.33 1.67 -50.01
C ASN A 26 27.64 0.71 -48.83
N VAL A 27 26.92 -0.40 -48.72
CA VAL A 27 27.22 -1.47 -47.75
C VAL A 27 27.50 -2.74 -48.56
N ASP A 28 28.74 -3.23 -48.43
CA ASP A 28 29.21 -4.49 -49.00
C ASP A 28 28.38 -5.69 -48.52
N PRO A 29 27.80 -6.51 -49.43
CA PRO A 29 27.14 -7.76 -49.07
C PRO A 29 28.09 -8.95 -49.33
N ALA A 30 28.97 -9.26 -48.38
CA ALA A 30 29.79 -10.47 -48.46
C ALA A 30 30.14 -11.04 -47.07
N ALA A 31 29.22 -11.80 -46.47
CA ALA A 31 29.50 -12.94 -45.59
C ALA A 31 28.19 -13.50 -45.00
N VAL A 32 27.49 -14.33 -45.78
CA VAL A 32 26.42 -15.20 -45.24
C VAL A 32 26.81 -16.64 -45.56
N PRO A 33 27.10 -17.49 -44.55
CA PRO A 33 27.26 -18.93 -44.78
C PRO A 33 25.89 -19.61 -44.98
N PRO A 34 25.80 -20.67 -45.80
CA PRO A 34 24.54 -21.31 -46.16
C PRO A 34 23.96 -22.17 -45.02
N PRO A 35 22.62 -22.26 -44.89
CA PRO A 35 22.00 -23.20 -43.96
C PRO A 35 22.06 -24.64 -44.49
N SER A 36 22.61 -25.52 -43.66
CA SER A 36 22.66 -26.97 -43.86
C SER A 36 21.26 -27.60 -43.87
N ALA A 37 21.01 -28.42 -44.89
CA ALA A 37 19.80 -29.24 -45.02
C ALA A 37 19.73 -30.32 -43.93
N GLY A 38 18.68 -30.27 -43.11
CA GLY A 38 18.38 -31.24 -42.06
C GLY A 38 16.90 -31.61 -42.04
N LYS A 39 16.63 -32.82 -42.53
CA LYS A 39 15.41 -33.64 -42.58
C LYS A 39 14.18 -33.20 -41.77
N ARG A 40 13.05 -33.15 -42.50
CA ARG A 40 11.66 -33.09 -42.04
C ARG A 40 11.31 -34.25 -41.10
N ALA A 41 10.63 -33.93 -40.01
CA ALA A 41 9.67 -34.80 -39.33
C ALA A 41 8.42 -33.97 -38.99
N ALA A 42 7.26 -34.45 -39.41
CA ALA A 42 5.96 -33.79 -39.21
C ALA A 42 5.48 -33.94 -37.76
N PRO A 43 4.65 -32.99 -37.28
CA PRO A 43 3.60 -33.35 -36.35
C PRO A 43 2.20 -33.12 -36.92
N THR A 44 1.44 -34.17 -36.70
CA THR A 44 0.03 -34.47 -36.90
C THR A 44 -0.92 -33.35 -36.50
N THR A 45 -1.89 -33.14 -37.38
CA THR A 45 -3.21 -32.50 -37.27
C THR A 45 -3.82 -32.46 -35.86
N ALA A 46 -4.03 -31.26 -35.32
CA ALA A 46 -4.98 -31.01 -34.22
C ALA A 46 -6.16 -30.20 -34.75
N LYS A 47 -7.28 -30.91 -34.96
CA LYS A 47 -8.61 -30.35 -35.24
C LYS A 47 -9.16 -29.72 -33.96
N SER A 48 -9.78 -28.56 -34.14
CA SER A 48 -10.99 -28.04 -33.48
C SER A 48 -11.25 -28.49 -32.03
N MET A 49 -10.97 -27.58 -31.09
CA MET A 49 -11.47 -27.64 -29.71
C MET A 49 -12.34 -26.41 -29.44
N LEU A 50 -13.19 -26.08 -30.42
CA LEU A 50 -14.20 -25.03 -30.38
C LEU A 50 -15.59 -25.68 -30.44
N ASP A 51 -15.82 -26.63 -29.54
CA ASP A 51 -17.10 -27.29 -29.29
C ASP A 51 -16.99 -27.94 -27.92
N LEU A 52 -17.17 -27.15 -26.86
CA LEU A 52 -17.53 -27.60 -25.50
C LEU A 52 -17.63 -26.35 -24.60
N LEU A 53 -18.72 -25.61 -24.76
CA LEU A 53 -19.39 -24.88 -23.66
C LEU A 53 -20.80 -24.52 -24.14
N GLY A 54 -21.67 -25.51 -23.94
CA GLY A 54 -23.10 -25.37 -24.13
C GLY A 54 -23.69 -24.36 -23.16
N LYS A 55 -24.51 -23.49 -23.74
CA LYS A 55 -25.79 -22.98 -23.26
C LYS A 55 -26.26 -23.54 -21.91
N ASP A 56 -26.37 -22.65 -20.93
CA ASP A 56 -27.43 -22.73 -19.91
C ASP A 56 -28.00 -21.33 -19.68
N THR A 57 -29.19 -21.11 -20.23
CA THR A 57 -30.06 -19.96 -19.97
C THR A 57 -31.18 -20.43 -19.06
N GLY A 58 -31.24 -19.91 -17.83
CA GLY A 58 -32.31 -20.25 -16.90
C GLY A 58 -32.51 -19.21 -15.80
N LYS A 59 -33.54 -18.36 -16.00
CA LYS A 59 -34.38 -17.71 -14.96
C LYS A 59 -33.68 -16.85 -13.89
N LEU A 60 -33.60 -15.54 -14.17
CA LEU A 60 -33.56 -14.51 -13.13
C LEU A 60 -35.00 -14.18 -12.68
N GLY A 61 -35.33 -14.61 -11.46
CA GLY A 61 -36.47 -14.09 -10.70
C GLY A 61 -36.12 -12.70 -10.14
N GLY A 62 -37.03 -11.76 -10.33
CA GLY A 62 -36.91 -10.40 -9.82
C GLY A 62 -36.98 -10.32 -8.30
N VAL A 63 -36.10 -9.50 -7.71
CA VAL A 63 -36.19 -9.04 -6.32
C VAL A 63 -36.26 -7.51 -6.35
N PRO A 64 -37.23 -6.87 -5.66
CA PRO A 64 -37.44 -5.44 -5.72
C PRO A 64 -36.38 -4.67 -4.91
N ARG A 65 -35.89 -3.57 -5.50
CA ARG A 65 -35.07 -2.56 -4.81
C ARG A 65 -35.94 -1.75 -3.85
N GLN A 66 -35.81 -1.98 -2.55
CA GLN A 66 -36.20 -0.99 -1.54
C GLN A 66 -35.09 0.06 -1.41
N ARG A 67 -35.42 1.33 -1.71
CA ARG A 67 -34.65 2.50 -1.29
C ARG A 67 -35.00 2.82 0.16
N GLY A 68 -34.09 2.51 1.08
CA GLY A 68 -34.10 3.08 2.43
C GLY A 68 -33.26 4.36 2.49
N PRO A 69 -33.59 5.32 3.37
CA PRO A 69 -32.86 6.57 3.52
C PRO A 69 -31.50 6.35 4.21
N ILE A 70 -30.51 7.09 3.75
CA ILE A 70 -29.14 7.15 4.30
C ILE A 70 -29.19 7.84 5.66
N PRO A 71 -28.68 7.25 6.76
CA PRO A 71 -28.51 8.00 7.99
C PRO A 71 -27.30 8.94 7.86
N ALA A 72 -27.54 10.21 8.17
CA ALA A 72 -26.53 11.25 8.26
C ALA A 72 -25.52 10.91 9.37
N TRP A 73 -24.23 10.88 9.03
CA TRP A 73 -23.16 10.79 10.03
C TRP A 73 -22.77 12.22 10.43
N SER A 74 -23.21 12.62 11.61
CA SER A 74 -22.92 13.90 12.25
C SER A 74 -21.93 13.70 13.40
N GLY A 75 -20.74 14.31 13.31
CA GLY A 75 -19.79 14.51 14.43
C GLY A 75 -19.22 13.23 15.04
N GLY A 76 -18.10 13.21 15.75
CA GLY A 76 -17.22 14.25 16.25
C GLY A 76 -16.19 13.53 17.13
N ALA A 77 -15.04 14.17 17.32
CA ALA A 77 -13.93 13.68 18.10
C ALA A 77 -14.29 13.35 19.56
N GLY A 78 -13.68 12.29 20.11
CA GLY A 78 -13.69 11.98 21.53
C GLY A 78 -13.88 10.49 21.79
N ASP A 79 -12.78 9.75 21.87
CA ASP A 79 -12.62 8.65 22.85
C ASP A 79 -11.18 8.08 22.77
N LEU A 80 -10.31 8.57 23.65
CA LEU A 80 -8.95 8.08 23.86
C LEU A 80 -8.67 7.79 25.35
N GLU A 81 -9.69 7.55 26.15
CA GLU A 81 -9.52 7.21 27.58
C GLU A 81 -10.53 6.13 27.97
N ASP A 82 -10.17 4.84 27.75
CA ASP A 82 -10.78 3.70 28.48
C ASP A 82 -10.12 2.35 28.10
N LEU A 83 -8.81 2.22 28.34
CA LEU A 83 -8.12 0.91 28.27
C LEU A 83 -7.09 0.73 29.40
N GLU A 84 -7.53 0.97 30.63
CA GLU A 84 -7.01 0.36 31.88
C GLU A 84 -8.29 0.06 32.69
N GLU A 85 -8.64 -1.13 33.19
CA GLU A 85 -7.89 -2.17 33.85
C GLU A 85 -8.86 -3.37 34.05
N ALA A 86 -8.42 -4.61 33.84
CA ALA A 86 -9.16 -5.79 34.30
C ALA A 86 -8.21 -6.96 34.61
N PRO A 87 -8.07 -7.38 35.88
CA PRO A 87 -7.51 -8.66 36.23
C PRO A 87 -8.57 -9.77 36.33
N ALA A 88 -8.10 -11.00 36.17
CA ALA A 88 -8.89 -12.21 35.98
C ALA A 88 -9.49 -12.80 37.27
N ALA A 89 -10.76 -13.21 37.15
CA ALA A 89 -11.39 -14.47 37.63
C ALA A 89 -11.17 -14.95 39.08
N LYS A 90 -12.25 -14.95 39.90
CA LYS A 90 -13.04 -16.16 40.26
C LYS A 90 -14.02 -15.88 41.42
N ARG A 91 -15.16 -16.57 41.32
CA ARG A 91 -16.01 -17.15 42.38
C ARG A 91 -17.23 -16.37 42.90
N ALA A 92 -18.36 -17.08 42.75
CA ALA A 92 -19.55 -17.15 43.59
C ALA A 92 -20.52 -15.96 43.59
N LYS A 93 -21.64 -16.21 42.90
CA LYS A 93 -22.90 -15.48 42.93
C LYS A 93 -23.81 -16.16 43.95
N GLU A 94 -24.01 -15.58 45.13
CA GLU A 94 -25.25 -15.71 45.90
C GLU A 94 -25.31 -14.56 46.92
N ALA A 95 -26.30 -13.69 46.75
CA ALA A 95 -26.57 -12.55 47.61
C ALA A 95 -28.04 -12.60 48.02
N ALA A 96 -28.32 -12.61 49.32
CA ALA A 96 -29.55 -12.08 49.88
C ALA A 96 -29.39 -11.81 51.39
N ALA A 97 -29.95 -10.66 51.81
CA ALA A 97 -30.30 -10.21 53.16
C ALA A 97 -29.26 -9.43 54.01
N ALA A 98 -29.51 -8.11 54.08
CA ALA A 98 -29.12 -7.17 55.16
C ALA A 98 -29.98 -7.44 56.45
N PRO A 99 -29.80 -6.79 57.64
CA PRO A 99 -29.20 -5.47 57.92
C PRO A 99 -28.32 -5.32 59.21
N SER A 100 -27.80 -4.09 59.40
CA SER A 100 -27.04 -3.49 60.54
C SER A 100 -27.74 -3.57 61.92
N PRO A 101 -27.10 -3.34 63.11
CA PRO A 101 -26.33 -2.13 63.48
C PRO A 101 -25.06 -2.32 64.37
N ALA A 102 -24.33 -1.21 64.59
CA ALA A 102 -23.08 -0.98 65.35
C ALA A 102 -23.21 -1.06 66.90
N PRO A 103 -22.29 -0.55 67.78
CA PRO A 103 -20.83 -0.28 67.71
C PRO A 103 -20.03 -0.83 68.94
N ALA A 104 -18.71 -0.61 68.98
CA ALA A 104 -17.89 -0.21 70.16
C ALA A 104 -16.60 -1.01 70.44
N ALA A 105 -15.61 -0.23 70.92
CA ALA A 105 -14.54 -0.56 71.85
C ALA A 105 -13.14 -0.95 71.32
N ALA A 106 -12.25 0.05 71.46
CA ALA A 106 -10.99 0.00 72.21
C ALA A 106 -9.75 -0.72 71.63
N ALA A 107 -8.74 0.12 71.36
CA ALA A 107 -7.30 -0.16 71.41
C ALA A 107 -6.87 -0.82 72.75
N PRO A 108 -5.66 -1.40 72.95
CA PRO A 108 -4.37 -0.84 72.53
C PRO A 108 -3.27 -1.82 72.08
N ALA A 109 -2.19 -1.23 71.54
CA ALA A 109 -0.87 -1.85 71.33
C ALA A 109 -0.19 -2.22 72.66
N PRO A 110 0.86 -3.06 72.63
CA PRO A 110 2.18 -2.49 72.90
C PRO A 110 3.36 -3.06 72.08
N SER A 111 4.27 -2.14 71.77
CA SER A 111 5.76 -2.17 71.71
C SER A 111 6.51 -3.49 71.97
N ALA A 112 7.51 -3.81 71.12
CA ALA A 112 8.96 -3.64 71.44
C ALA A 112 9.91 -4.57 70.63
N ALA A 113 11.14 -4.05 70.40
CA ALA A 113 12.42 -4.72 70.08
C ALA A 113 12.64 -5.22 68.63
N ALA A 114 13.49 -4.55 67.82
CA ALA A 114 14.96 -4.69 67.71
C ALA A 114 15.38 -6.11 67.27
N SER A 115 16.09 -6.35 66.15
CA SER A 115 17.49 -5.96 65.90
C SER A 115 17.93 -6.33 64.47
N SER A 116 18.94 -5.59 63.97
CA SER A 116 20.04 -6.00 63.05
C SER A 116 19.75 -6.76 61.74
N ASP A 117 20.16 -6.23 60.60
CA ASP A 117 21.51 -6.51 60.11
C ASP A 117 21.94 -5.65 58.91
N ALA A 118 23.25 -5.42 58.84
CA ALA A 118 23.95 -4.74 57.78
C ALA A 118 24.05 -5.59 56.51
N ALA A 119 24.00 -4.97 55.33
CA ALA A 119 24.96 -5.16 54.22
C ALA A 119 24.39 -4.68 52.87
N ALA A 120 25.18 -3.83 52.23
CA ALA A 120 25.45 -3.80 50.79
C ALA A 120 24.30 -4.01 49.78
N ALA A 121 23.95 -2.94 49.05
CA ALA A 121 23.47 -3.06 47.66
C ALA A 121 23.77 -1.78 46.86
N SER A 122 25.04 -1.41 46.74
CA SER A 122 25.50 -0.68 45.56
C SER A 122 25.75 -1.71 44.45
N GLY A 123 24.70 -2.08 43.71
CA GLY A 123 24.77 -3.17 42.73
C GLY A 123 23.63 -3.24 41.71
N ALA A 124 22.86 -2.18 41.48
CA ALA A 124 21.66 -2.25 40.64
C ALA A 124 21.90 -2.10 39.12
N ALA A 125 23.15 -1.96 38.67
CA ALA A 125 23.45 -1.67 37.25
C ALA A 125 23.85 -2.91 36.41
N ALA A 126 24.35 -3.98 37.04
CA ALA A 126 24.80 -5.17 36.31
C ALA A 126 23.66 -6.16 36.01
N ASP A 127 22.71 -6.32 36.93
CA ASP A 127 21.66 -7.35 36.81
C ASP A 127 20.70 -7.12 35.62
N GLY A 128 20.42 -5.85 35.26
CA GLY A 128 19.51 -5.52 34.15
C GLY A 128 20.07 -5.81 32.75
N VAL A 129 21.39 -5.83 32.59
CA VAL A 129 22.07 -6.11 31.30
C VAL A 129 21.92 -7.58 30.93
N ASP A 130 22.08 -8.46 31.92
CA ASP A 130 21.93 -9.90 31.75
C ASP A 130 20.47 -10.32 31.55
N GLU A 131 19.52 -9.64 32.20
CA GLU A 131 18.09 -9.90 32.02
C GLU A 131 17.62 -9.67 30.58
N ILE A 132 17.98 -8.54 29.96
CA ILE A 132 17.59 -8.21 28.59
C ILE A 132 18.23 -9.20 27.61
N THR A 133 19.52 -9.49 27.80
CA THR A 133 20.27 -10.40 26.95
C THR A 133 19.72 -11.83 27.03
N SER A 134 19.39 -12.30 28.23
CA SER A 134 18.79 -13.62 28.48
C SER A 134 17.34 -13.72 27.97
N ALA A 135 16.55 -12.66 28.09
CA ALA A 135 15.15 -12.65 27.65
C ALA A 135 14.99 -12.46 26.13
N ALA A 136 15.96 -11.85 25.45
CA ALA A 136 15.93 -11.53 24.02
C ALA A 136 15.38 -12.64 23.10
N PRO A 137 15.85 -13.90 23.15
CA PRO A 137 15.35 -14.95 22.27
C PRO A 137 13.85 -15.25 22.46
N ARG A 138 13.35 -15.18 23.71
CA ARG A 138 11.92 -15.37 23.99
C ARG A 138 11.09 -14.18 23.50
N LEU A 139 11.61 -12.96 23.66
CA LEU A 139 10.97 -11.76 23.16
C LEU A 139 10.92 -11.72 21.63
N ALA A 140 11.99 -12.16 20.96
CA ALA A 140 12.05 -12.30 19.51
C ALA A 140 10.99 -13.28 18.97
N GLN A 141 10.71 -14.37 19.68
CA GLN A 141 9.60 -15.27 19.30
C GLN A 141 8.23 -14.62 19.52
N HIS A 142 8.06 -13.89 20.63
CA HIS A 142 6.78 -13.29 20.98
C HIS A 142 6.42 -12.07 20.13
N ILE A 143 7.40 -11.27 19.70
CA ILE A 143 7.17 -10.10 18.84
C ILE A 143 6.69 -10.51 17.44
N CYS A 144 7.06 -11.70 16.96
CA CYS A 144 6.53 -12.25 15.71
C CYS A 144 5.05 -12.66 15.80
N SER A 145 4.49 -12.80 17.01
CA SER A 145 3.10 -13.21 17.20
C SER A 145 2.18 -11.98 17.29
N PRO A 146 1.20 -11.81 16.38
CA PRO A 146 0.34 -10.63 16.37
C PRO A 146 -0.47 -10.46 17.67
N LYS A 147 -0.87 -11.57 18.31
CA LYS A 147 -1.60 -11.57 19.58
C LYS A 147 -0.79 -11.04 20.76
N LYS A 148 0.53 -11.24 20.73
CA LYS A 148 1.45 -10.83 21.81
C LYS A 148 2.20 -9.55 21.49
N PHE A 149 2.21 -9.14 20.21
CA PHE A 149 2.99 -8.02 19.70
C PHE A 149 2.78 -6.74 20.51
N ASN A 150 1.54 -6.28 20.69
CA ASN A 150 1.28 -5.00 21.36
C ASN A 150 1.85 -4.96 22.79
N ARG A 151 1.71 -6.06 23.56
CA ARG A 151 2.24 -6.16 24.92
C ARG A 151 3.78 -6.16 24.92
N VAL A 152 4.39 -6.93 24.02
CA VAL A 152 5.85 -7.00 23.90
C VAL A 152 6.42 -5.66 23.42
N ALA A 153 5.81 -5.04 22.42
CA ALA A 153 6.23 -3.75 21.89
C ALA A 153 6.13 -2.62 22.94
N ALA A 154 5.08 -2.61 23.76
CA ALA A 154 4.94 -1.66 24.87
C ALA A 154 6.06 -1.84 25.91
N MET A 155 6.41 -3.08 26.23
CA MET A 155 7.52 -3.40 27.14
C MET A 155 8.88 -3.01 26.54
N LEU A 156 9.13 -3.31 25.26
CA LEU A 156 10.38 -2.91 24.60
C LEU A 156 10.51 -1.38 24.51
N TYR A 157 9.41 -0.69 24.24
CA TYR A 157 9.36 0.76 24.29
C TYR A 157 9.69 1.29 25.69
N SER A 158 9.12 0.72 26.76
CA SER A 158 9.42 1.18 28.12
C SER A 158 10.87 0.93 28.52
N LEU A 159 11.49 -0.17 28.07
CA LEU A 159 12.93 -0.41 28.26
C LEU A 159 13.80 0.64 27.57
N LEU A 160 13.43 1.05 26.34
CA LEU A 160 14.09 2.13 25.62
C LEU A 160 13.95 3.48 26.33
N GLU A 161 12.73 3.85 26.75
CA GLU A 161 12.48 5.16 27.39
C GLU A 161 13.03 5.25 28.81
N SER A 162 13.06 4.14 29.55
CA SER A 162 13.66 4.10 30.89
C SER A 162 15.19 4.08 30.88
N GLY A 163 15.83 4.06 29.70
CA GLY A 163 17.28 4.06 29.57
C GLY A 163 17.94 2.77 30.06
N ARG A 164 17.20 1.64 30.08
CA ARG A 164 17.77 0.33 30.42
C ARG A 164 18.50 -0.32 29.25
N VAL A 165 18.35 0.22 28.04
CA VAL A 165 19.08 -0.21 26.85
C VAL A 165 20.38 0.60 26.74
N ASN A 166 21.51 -0.09 26.91
CA ASN A 166 22.86 0.45 26.90
C ASN A 166 23.69 -0.21 25.79
N ALA A 167 24.89 0.28 25.50
CA ALA A 167 25.75 -0.28 24.45
C ALA A 167 26.04 -1.80 24.61
N GLU A 168 26.04 -2.31 25.83
CA GLU A 168 26.31 -3.73 26.13
C GLU A 168 25.13 -4.66 25.77
N ASN A 169 23.89 -4.23 25.99
CA ASN A 169 22.69 -5.02 25.68
C ASN A 169 21.98 -4.59 24.39
N ALA A 170 22.43 -3.49 23.76
CA ALA A 170 21.84 -2.94 22.54
C ALA A 170 21.76 -3.98 21.43
N SER A 171 22.78 -4.84 21.27
CA SER A 171 22.77 -5.86 20.23
C SER A 171 21.71 -6.94 20.46
N ALA A 172 21.54 -7.36 21.71
CA ALA A 172 20.48 -8.31 22.07
C ALA A 172 19.09 -7.68 21.85
N PHE A 173 18.90 -6.42 22.24
CA PHE A 173 17.68 -5.67 22.00
C PHE A 173 17.40 -5.49 20.50
N PHE A 174 18.43 -5.18 19.72
CA PHE A 174 18.36 -5.05 18.27
C PHE A 174 17.91 -6.37 17.61
N SER A 175 18.37 -7.52 18.10
CA SER A 175 17.90 -8.82 17.58
C SER A 175 16.39 -9.01 17.73
N VAL A 176 15.80 -8.50 18.82
CA VAL A 176 14.35 -8.53 19.05
C VAL A 176 13.62 -7.60 18.07
N LEU A 177 14.15 -6.40 17.85
CA LEU A 177 13.61 -5.49 16.83
C LEU A 177 13.67 -6.13 15.43
N ALA A 178 14.81 -6.74 15.07
CA ALA A 178 14.98 -7.41 13.77
C ALA A 178 13.96 -8.54 13.57
N ALA A 179 13.68 -9.33 14.61
CA ALA A 179 12.64 -10.34 14.58
C ALA A 179 11.26 -9.71 14.28
N GLY A 180 10.93 -8.57 14.91
CA GLY A 180 9.69 -7.84 14.67
C GLY A 180 9.50 -7.35 13.23
N VAL A 181 10.57 -7.02 12.50
CA VAL A 181 10.50 -6.58 11.08
C VAL A 181 10.50 -7.75 10.09
N SER A 182 10.75 -8.98 10.55
CA SER A 182 10.85 -10.17 9.68
C SER A 182 9.57 -10.44 8.88
N THR A 183 8.41 -10.00 9.40
CA THR A 183 7.13 -10.04 8.70
C THR A 183 6.72 -8.62 8.28
N PRO A 184 7.18 -8.09 7.15
CA PRO A 184 6.97 -6.69 6.77
C PRO A 184 5.49 -6.28 6.72
N ARG A 185 4.60 -7.17 6.25
CA ARG A 185 3.15 -6.90 6.16
C ARG A 185 2.46 -6.71 7.52
N ALA A 186 3.03 -7.19 8.61
CA ALA A 186 2.41 -7.10 9.93
C ALA A 186 2.23 -5.64 10.38
N CYS A 187 3.14 -4.74 10.00
CA CYS A 187 3.03 -3.34 10.37
C CYS A 187 1.88 -2.60 9.66
N ARG A 188 1.29 -3.16 8.60
CA ARG A 188 0.12 -2.60 7.90
C ARG A 188 -1.20 -2.86 8.64
N ALA A 189 -1.23 -3.83 9.54
CA ALA A 189 -2.43 -4.18 10.29
C ALA A 189 -2.86 -3.04 11.21
N ARG A 190 -4.12 -2.58 11.09
CA ARG A 190 -4.65 -1.40 11.80
C ARG A 190 -4.39 -1.46 13.31
N GLU A 191 -4.55 -2.62 13.91
CA GLU A 191 -4.41 -2.87 15.35
C GLU A 191 -2.96 -2.81 15.85
N LEU A 192 -1.98 -3.05 14.98
CA LEU A 192 -0.56 -3.11 15.33
C LEU A 192 0.19 -1.82 14.97
N ARG A 193 -0.35 -1.01 14.04
CA ARG A 193 0.29 0.20 13.51
C ARG A 193 0.80 1.16 14.58
N VAL A 194 -0.01 1.42 15.60
CA VAL A 194 0.35 2.35 16.69
C VAL A 194 1.57 1.84 17.46
N ALA A 195 1.57 0.55 17.83
CA ALA A 195 2.66 -0.06 18.56
C ALA A 195 3.94 -0.17 17.72
N TYR A 196 3.84 -0.56 16.43
CA TYR A 196 4.97 -0.51 15.50
C TYR A 196 5.54 0.91 15.39
N ARG A 197 4.68 1.91 15.10
CA ARG A 197 5.13 3.29 14.95
C ARG A 197 5.87 3.77 16.19
N ARG A 198 5.29 3.55 17.37
CA ARG A 198 5.87 3.98 18.66
C ARG A 198 7.23 3.33 18.91
N LEU A 199 7.32 2.01 18.77
CA LEU A 199 8.56 1.26 19.03
C LEU A 199 9.69 1.66 18.07
N TYR A 200 9.44 1.62 16.76
CA TYR A 200 10.48 1.88 15.76
C TYR A 200 10.83 3.36 15.63
N LEU A 201 9.89 4.26 15.91
CA LEU A 201 10.22 5.69 16.02
C LEU A 201 11.14 5.93 17.22
N SER A 202 10.83 5.39 18.41
CA SER A 202 11.73 5.51 19.57
C SER A 202 13.10 4.88 19.34
N ALA A 203 13.16 3.72 18.70
CA ALA A 203 14.43 3.10 18.33
C ALA A 203 15.23 4.00 17.35
N SER A 204 14.58 4.63 16.37
CA SER A 204 15.23 5.56 15.43
C SER A 204 15.73 6.84 16.09
N LEU A 205 15.05 7.34 17.12
CA LEU A 205 15.48 8.53 17.86
C LEU A 205 16.67 8.24 18.78
N LYS A 206 16.82 6.98 19.20
CA LYS A 206 17.91 6.49 20.06
C LYS A 206 18.96 5.69 19.28
N GLU A 207 19.13 5.99 17.99
CA GLU A 207 20.07 5.28 17.11
C GLU A 207 21.52 5.32 17.61
N SER A 208 21.89 6.34 18.40
CA SER A 208 23.23 6.46 19.01
C SER A 208 23.59 5.33 19.97
N LEU A 209 22.61 4.58 20.48
CA LEU A 209 22.84 3.41 21.34
C LEU A 209 23.36 2.19 20.57
N PHE A 210 23.18 2.18 19.25
CA PHE A 210 23.43 1.02 18.40
C PHE A 210 24.74 1.15 17.62
N GLY A 211 25.30 0.00 17.20
CA GLY A 211 26.50 -0.06 16.36
C GLY A 211 26.26 0.52 14.95
N ALA A 212 27.34 0.76 14.19
CA ALA A 212 27.23 1.37 12.86
C ALA A 212 26.34 0.58 11.88
N GLU A 213 26.47 -0.75 11.84
CA GLU A 213 25.63 -1.62 11.02
C GLU A 213 24.17 -1.66 11.49
N GLU A 214 23.95 -1.68 12.81
CA GLU A 214 22.61 -1.67 13.41
C GLU A 214 21.89 -0.34 13.10
N ARG A 215 22.60 0.80 13.16
CA ARG A 215 22.07 2.11 12.75
C ARG A 215 21.67 2.13 11.28
N ALA A 216 22.53 1.60 10.39
CA ALA A 216 22.20 1.50 8.97
C ALA A 216 20.94 0.65 8.73
N MET A 217 20.73 -0.40 9.52
CA MET A 217 19.51 -1.20 9.45
C MET A 217 18.28 -0.49 10.06
N ILE A 218 18.44 0.28 11.13
CA ILE A 218 17.37 1.13 11.69
C ILE A 218 16.89 2.14 10.63
N ASP A 219 17.80 2.69 9.82
CA ASP A 219 17.41 3.56 8.71
C ASP A 219 16.61 2.83 7.63
N VAL A 220 16.98 1.59 7.30
CA VAL A 220 16.18 0.73 6.43
C VAL A 220 14.80 0.49 7.03
N TRP A 221 14.71 0.22 8.34
CA TRP A 221 13.43 0.02 9.04
C TRP A 221 12.59 1.28 9.13
N ARG A 222 13.21 2.47 9.15
CA ARG A 222 12.49 3.75 9.07
C ARG A 222 11.66 3.82 7.79
N LEU A 223 12.23 3.39 6.66
CA LEU A 223 11.48 3.25 5.41
C LEU A 223 10.49 2.09 5.50
N ARG A 224 10.97 0.89 5.82
CA ARG A 224 10.20 -0.36 5.75
C ARG A 224 8.99 -0.39 6.67
N VAL A 225 9.07 0.24 7.85
CA VAL A 225 8.02 0.25 8.87
C VAL A 225 7.31 1.60 8.87
N LEU A 226 8.01 2.71 9.17
CA LEU A 226 7.33 3.99 9.42
C LEU A 226 6.72 4.57 8.14
N VAL A 227 7.46 4.58 7.02
CA VAL A 227 6.91 5.06 5.74
C VAL A 227 5.82 4.11 5.24
N GLN A 228 5.97 2.80 5.45
CA GLN A 228 4.92 1.84 5.11
C GLN A 228 3.62 2.08 5.90
N ILE A 229 3.71 2.38 7.20
CA ILE A 229 2.56 2.78 8.02
C ILE A 229 1.92 4.06 7.47
N ASP A 230 2.74 5.04 7.08
CA ASP A 230 2.27 6.30 6.50
C ASP A 230 1.64 6.13 5.10
N LEU A 231 1.90 5.01 4.41
CA LEU A 231 1.24 4.66 3.15
C LEU A 231 -0.15 4.02 3.36
N CYS A 232 -0.49 3.63 4.59
CA CYS A 232 -1.81 3.10 4.96
C CYS A 232 -2.76 4.19 5.49
N THR A 233 -2.49 5.46 5.21
CA THR A 233 -3.34 6.61 5.57
C THR A 233 -4.40 6.88 4.50
N ASP A 234 -5.50 7.52 4.89
CA ASP A 234 -6.53 8.06 4.00
C ASP A 234 -6.31 9.56 3.67
N ASP A 235 -5.38 10.21 4.36
CA ASP A 235 -4.96 11.58 4.06
C ASP A 235 -4.12 11.62 2.77
N THR A 236 -4.67 12.26 1.74
CA THR A 236 -4.06 12.35 0.41
C THR A 236 -2.70 13.05 0.44
N PHE A 237 -2.51 14.07 1.28
CA PHE A 237 -1.25 14.82 1.35
C PHE A 237 -0.17 14.02 2.06
N GLN A 238 -0.52 13.36 3.17
CA GLN A 238 0.39 12.48 3.88
C GLN A 238 0.81 11.31 3.00
N PHE A 239 -0.15 10.66 2.32
CA PHE A 239 0.12 9.57 1.39
C PHE A 239 1.08 10.01 0.26
N ALA A 240 0.77 11.12 -0.42
CA ALA A 240 1.62 11.64 -1.49
C ALA A 240 3.02 12.02 -0.98
N GLY A 241 3.12 12.55 0.25
CA GLY A 241 4.39 12.81 0.92
C GLY A 241 5.21 11.54 1.14
N SER A 242 4.57 10.47 1.61
CA SER A 242 5.20 9.17 1.82
C SER A 242 5.63 8.51 0.52
N VAL A 243 4.80 8.57 -0.53
CA VAL A 243 5.18 8.10 -1.87
C VAL A 243 6.43 8.83 -2.38
N ARG A 244 6.52 10.16 -2.21
CA ARG A 244 7.73 10.92 -2.60
C ARG A 244 8.98 10.46 -1.84
N LYS A 245 8.88 10.10 -0.56
CA LYS A 245 10.01 9.53 0.19
C LYS A 245 10.48 8.21 -0.40
N VAL A 246 9.56 7.34 -0.82
CA VAL A 246 9.90 6.06 -1.48
C VAL A 246 10.53 6.31 -2.84
N ILE A 247 10.01 7.25 -3.65
CA ILE A 247 10.59 7.63 -4.94
C ILE A 247 12.01 8.19 -4.75
N ALA A 248 12.21 9.10 -3.80
CA ALA A 248 13.54 9.65 -3.53
C ALA A 248 14.55 8.56 -3.16
N LYS A 249 14.12 7.52 -2.44
CA LYS A 249 14.99 6.38 -2.13
C LYS A 249 15.20 5.44 -3.33
N LEU A 250 14.18 5.25 -4.17
CA LEU A 250 14.31 4.55 -5.45
C LEU A 250 15.33 5.24 -6.36
N GLU A 251 15.34 6.58 -6.42
CA GLU A 251 16.24 7.36 -7.27
C GLU A 251 17.72 7.22 -6.89
N GLN A 252 18.02 6.79 -5.66
CA GLN A 252 19.37 6.42 -5.24
C GLN A 252 19.83 5.05 -5.78
N LEU A 253 18.94 4.29 -6.42
CA LEU A 253 19.29 3.08 -7.16
C LEU A 253 19.53 3.44 -8.64
N PRO A 254 20.52 2.80 -9.30
CA PRO A 254 20.82 3.06 -10.70
C PRO A 254 19.61 2.68 -11.56
N CYS A 255 19.30 3.49 -12.57
CA CYS A 255 18.24 3.19 -13.53
C CYS A 255 18.77 2.41 -14.74
N PHE A 256 17.87 1.73 -15.45
CA PHE A 256 18.24 0.88 -16.58
C PHE A 256 18.88 1.67 -17.73
N TYR A 257 18.51 2.95 -17.85
CA TYR A 257 19.03 3.85 -18.88
C TYR A 257 19.80 4.99 -18.22
N PRO A 258 21.11 4.86 -17.97
CA PRO A 258 21.92 5.88 -17.29
C PRO A 258 21.81 7.28 -17.89
N ALA A 259 21.52 7.37 -19.21
CA ALA A 259 21.29 8.64 -19.90
C ALA A 259 20.03 9.40 -19.43
N LEU A 260 19.10 8.74 -18.73
CA LEU A 260 17.90 9.34 -18.14
C LEU A 260 18.13 9.80 -16.69
N GLU A 261 19.31 9.55 -16.11
CA GLU A 261 19.61 9.97 -14.76
C GLU A 261 19.93 11.47 -14.70
N PRO A 262 19.52 12.16 -13.62
CA PRO A 262 19.93 13.52 -13.42
C PRO A 262 21.46 13.59 -13.32
N ALA A 263 22.06 14.59 -13.96
CA ALA A 263 23.50 14.80 -13.89
C ALA A 263 23.95 14.94 -12.42
N GLY A 264 24.88 14.09 -11.99
CA GLY A 264 25.36 14.06 -10.60
C GLY A 264 24.52 13.20 -9.65
N ALA A 265 23.73 12.25 -10.16
CA ALA A 265 23.05 11.26 -9.32
C ALA A 265 24.04 10.53 -8.39
N VAL A 266 23.79 10.60 -7.08
CA VAL A 266 24.56 9.87 -6.07
C VAL A 266 23.81 8.58 -5.77
N HIS A 267 24.39 7.46 -6.18
CA HIS A 267 23.81 6.15 -5.91
C HIS A 267 24.28 5.55 -4.60
N LEU A 268 23.44 4.70 -4.02
CA LEU A 268 23.81 3.87 -2.89
C LEU A 268 24.98 2.94 -3.26
N PRO A 269 25.93 2.71 -2.33
CA PRO A 269 26.97 1.71 -2.48
C PRO A 269 26.36 0.33 -2.75
N GLU A 270 26.99 -0.45 -3.63
CA GLU A 270 26.44 -1.75 -4.06
C GLU A 270 26.17 -2.71 -2.90
N ALA A 271 27.04 -2.72 -1.89
CA ALA A 271 26.90 -3.52 -0.67
C ALA A 271 25.61 -3.21 0.12
N GLU A 272 25.09 -1.97 0.03
CA GLU A 272 23.91 -1.54 0.76
C GLU A 272 22.62 -1.72 -0.04
N ARG A 273 22.70 -1.85 -1.36
CA ARG A 273 21.50 -1.88 -2.22
C ARG A 273 20.56 -3.01 -1.83
N GLY A 274 21.10 -4.20 -1.54
CA GLY A 274 20.31 -5.39 -1.21
C GLY A 274 19.31 -5.14 -0.06
N ARG A 275 19.78 -4.57 1.06
CA ARG A 275 18.92 -4.26 2.22
C ARG A 275 17.84 -3.22 1.92
N TRP A 276 18.13 -2.26 1.06
CA TRP A 276 17.17 -1.22 0.67
C TRP A 276 16.14 -1.70 -0.35
N ILE A 277 16.52 -2.59 -1.28
CA ILE A 277 15.63 -3.08 -2.34
C ILE A 277 14.38 -3.74 -1.77
N ASP A 278 14.54 -4.62 -0.76
CA ASP A 278 13.39 -5.30 -0.15
C ASP A 278 12.49 -4.32 0.60
N ALA A 279 13.06 -3.37 1.35
CA ALA A 279 12.31 -2.35 2.06
C ALA A 279 11.54 -1.42 1.10
N ILE A 280 12.15 -1.05 -0.03
CA ILE A 280 11.52 -0.25 -1.08
C ILE A 280 10.38 -1.06 -1.71
N PHE A 281 10.62 -2.32 -2.08
CA PHE A 281 9.61 -3.16 -2.69
C PHE A 281 8.39 -3.32 -1.77
N ASP A 282 8.61 -3.57 -0.49
CA ASP A 282 7.57 -3.64 0.52
C ASP A 282 6.76 -2.33 0.60
N CYS A 283 7.40 -1.17 0.44
CA CYS A 283 6.69 0.12 0.39
C CYS A 283 5.88 0.29 -0.91
N VAL A 284 6.41 -0.14 -2.06
CA VAL A 284 5.67 -0.10 -3.33
C VAL A 284 4.44 -1.00 -3.26
N ASP A 285 4.57 -2.20 -2.70
CA ASP A 285 3.45 -3.13 -2.44
C ASP A 285 2.36 -2.47 -1.59
N ALA A 286 2.75 -1.85 -0.47
CA ALA A 286 1.81 -1.14 0.42
C ALA A 286 1.11 0.05 -0.26
N ALA A 287 1.84 0.82 -1.07
CA ALA A 287 1.25 1.92 -1.83
C ALA A 287 0.29 1.41 -2.91
N PHE A 288 0.62 0.30 -3.56
CA PHE A 288 -0.22 -0.29 -4.61
C PHE A 288 -1.55 -0.82 -4.09
N GLU A 289 -1.62 -1.29 -2.83
CA GLU A 289 -2.90 -1.64 -2.18
C GLU A 289 -3.90 -0.46 -2.14
N GLN A 290 -3.41 0.78 -2.18
CA GLN A 290 -4.24 1.99 -2.24
C GLN A 290 -4.66 2.38 -3.66
N HIS A 291 -4.17 1.73 -4.72
CA HIS A 291 -4.48 2.05 -6.13
C HIS A 291 -5.97 2.00 -6.48
N LYS A 292 -6.74 1.21 -5.71
CA LYS A 292 -8.20 1.17 -5.81
C LYS A 292 -8.85 2.54 -5.57
N HIS A 293 -8.24 3.39 -4.75
CA HIS A 293 -8.75 4.71 -4.38
C HIS A 293 -8.37 5.79 -5.39
N ALA A 294 -9.36 6.54 -5.89
CA ALA A 294 -9.14 7.57 -6.89
C ALA A 294 -8.14 8.65 -6.45
N TRP A 295 -8.15 9.00 -5.16
CA TRP A 295 -7.24 9.99 -4.58
C TRP A 295 -5.76 9.54 -4.55
N ALA A 296 -5.49 8.22 -4.51
CA ALA A 296 -4.13 7.67 -4.44
C ALA A 296 -3.52 7.36 -5.82
N ARG A 297 -4.37 7.11 -6.82
CA ARG A 297 -3.98 6.53 -8.13
C ARG A 297 -2.82 7.24 -8.80
N SER A 298 -2.87 8.57 -8.94
CA SER A 298 -1.84 9.33 -9.65
C SER A 298 -0.46 9.18 -8.98
N SER A 299 -0.42 9.19 -7.64
CA SER A 299 0.81 8.99 -6.88
C SER A 299 1.35 7.57 -7.01
N VAL A 300 0.46 6.56 -6.97
CA VAL A 300 0.86 5.16 -7.18
C VAL A 300 1.33 4.90 -8.60
N ASP A 301 0.66 5.44 -9.62
CA ASP A 301 1.06 5.32 -11.03
C ASP A 301 2.49 5.89 -11.24
N LEU A 302 2.79 7.03 -10.60
CA LEU A 302 4.14 7.63 -10.62
C LEU A 302 5.18 6.73 -9.93
N LEU A 303 4.85 6.20 -8.75
CA LEU A 303 5.72 5.31 -7.99
C LEU A 303 6.04 4.01 -8.75
N VAL A 304 5.02 3.36 -9.30
CA VAL A 304 5.17 2.13 -10.09
C VAL A 304 6.02 2.40 -11.34
N LYS A 305 5.80 3.52 -12.02
CA LYS A 305 6.65 3.92 -13.15
C LYS A 305 8.12 4.05 -12.74
N ALA A 306 8.40 4.78 -11.66
CA ALA A 306 9.77 4.97 -11.15
C ALA A 306 10.43 3.63 -10.74
N ALA A 307 9.67 2.71 -10.14
CA ALA A 307 10.15 1.37 -9.79
C ALA A 307 10.46 0.51 -11.03
N VAL A 308 9.63 0.57 -12.08
CA VAL A 308 9.82 -0.19 -13.33
C VAL A 308 11.04 0.29 -14.13
N GLU A 309 11.35 1.58 -14.08
CA GLU A 309 12.55 2.18 -14.69
C GLU A 309 13.85 1.69 -14.01
N ARG A 310 13.74 1.21 -12.78
CA ARG A 310 14.84 0.68 -11.95
C ARG A 310 14.70 -0.81 -11.63
N ARG A 311 13.88 -1.52 -12.42
CA ARG A 311 13.51 -2.92 -12.14
C ARG A 311 14.69 -3.88 -12.10
N GLN A 312 15.80 -3.57 -12.77
CA GLN A 312 17.00 -4.42 -12.80
C GLN A 312 17.67 -4.56 -11.43
N ASN A 313 17.38 -3.67 -10.48
CA ASN A 313 17.84 -3.78 -9.10
C ASN A 313 17.02 -4.80 -8.29
N PHE A 314 15.81 -5.16 -8.74
CA PHE A 314 14.93 -6.06 -8.01
C PHE A 314 15.16 -7.51 -8.43
N SER A 315 14.82 -8.46 -7.55
CA SER A 315 14.86 -9.89 -7.89
C SER A 315 13.87 -10.24 -9.01
N ALA A 316 14.13 -11.32 -9.75
CA ALA A 316 13.23 -11.80 -10.82
C ALA A 316 11.74 -11.89 -10.41
N PRO A 317 11.36 -12.46 -9.24
CA PRO A 317 9.96 -12.48 -8.81
C PRO A 317 9.41 -11.07 -8.55
N GLN A 318 10.17 -10.18 -7.92
CA GLN A 318 9.78 -8.79 -7.70
C GLN A 318 9.58 -8.05 -9.03
N GLN A 319 10.46 -8.28 -10.02
CA GLN A 319 10.33 -7.70 -11.35
C GLN A 319 9.02 -8.11 -12.05
N GLN A 320 8.63 -9.37 -11.93
CA GLN A 320 7.37 -9.87 -12.50
C GLN A 320 6.16 -9.15 -11.88
N VAL A 321 6.17 -8.98 -10.56
CA VAL A 321 5.12 -8.24 -9.84
C VAL A 321 5.07 -6.77 -10.28
N LEU A 322 6.23 -6.10 -10.38
CA LEU A 322 6.29 -4.72 -10.88
C LEU A 322 5.75 -4.58 -12.31
N GLN A 323 6.00 -5.56 -13.18
CA GLN A 323 5.45 -5.58 -14.54
C GLN A 323 3.93 -5.74 -14.55
N GLN A 324 3.38 -6.61 -13.69
CA GLN A 324 1.93 -6.78 -13.53
C GLN A 324 1.28 -5.49 -13.04
N TRP A 325 1.86 -4.83 -12.03
CA TRP A 325 1.38 -3.54 -11.54
C TRP A 325 1.42 -2.46 -12.63
N ASN A 326 2.50 -2.39 -13.42
CA ASN A 326 2.61 -1.45 -14.53
C ASN A 326 1.53 -1.69 -15.60
N ALA A 327 1.26 -2.96 -15.93
CA ALA A 327 0.20 -3.33 -16.85
C ALA A 327 -1.18 -2.92 -16.31
N ALA A 328 -1.44 -3.14 -15.02
CA ALA A 328 -2.67 -2.71 -14.36
C ALA A 328 -2.84 -1.18 -14.37
N CYS A 329 -1.79 -0.42 -14.04
CA CYS A 329 -1.78 1.05 -14.12
C CYS A 329 -2.11 1.53 -15.53
N LYS A 330 -1.45 0.98 -16.56
CA LYS A 330 -1.69 1.33 -17.97
C LYS A 330 -3.10 0.96 -18.42
N GLY A 331 -3.57 -0.24 -18.09
CA GLY A 331 -4.91 -0.72 -18.43
C GLY A 331 -6.01 0.18 -17.85
N GLN A 332 -5.90 0.52 -16.56
CA GLN A 332 -6.85 1.45 -15.94
C GLN A 332 -6.77 2.85 -16.55
N LYS A 333 -5.58 3.34 -16.90
CA LYS A 333 -5.43 4.65 -17.56
C LYS A 333 -6.12 4.68 -18.92
N ILE A 334 -5.94 3.63 -19.73
CA ILE A 334 -6.61 3.48 -21.03
C ILE A 334 -8.13 3.41 -20.84
N GLN A 335 -8.62 2.61 -19.89
CA GLN A 335 -10.04 2.50 -19.59
C GLN A 335 -10.65 3.86 -19.21
N ARG A 336 -9.94 4.68 -18.42
CA ARG A 336 -10.39 6.03 -18.06
C ARG A 336 -10.42 6.97 -19.27
N GLN A 337 -9.42 6.91 -20.15
CA GLN A 337 -9.39 7.73 -21.37
C GLN A 337 -10.53 7.34 -22.32
N GLN A 338 -10.81 6.05 -22.47
CA GLN A 338 -11.94 5.56 -23.27
C GLN A 338 -13.29 5.99 -22.67
N GLN A 339 -13.42 5.91 -21.34
CA GLN A 339 -14.63 6.36 -20.66
C GLN A 339 -14.84 7.87 -20.80
N ALA A 340 -13.79 8.67 -20.62
CA ALA A 340 -13.85 10.12 -20.82
C ALA A 340 -14.25 10.47 -22.26
N ALA A 341 -13.64 9.84 -23.26
CA ALA A 341 -13.98 10.04 -24.66
C ALA A 341 -15.42 9.61 -24.99
N ARG A 342 -15.93 8.56 -24.34
CA ARG A 342 -17.33 8.13 -24.46
C ARG A 342 -18.29 9.15 -23.84
N ASP A 343 -17.96 9.67 -22.67
CA ASP A 343 -18.78 10.65 -21.96
C ASP A 343 -18.82 11.99 -22.69
N GLU A 344 -17.71 12.44 -23.28
CA GLU A 344 -17.67 13.60 -24.18
C GLU A 344 -18.56 13.39 -25.40
N ARG A 345 -18.39 12.27 -26.12
CA ARG A 345 -19.24 11.92 -27.28
C ARG A 345 -20.73 11.84 -26.90
N SER A 346 -21.05 11.45 -25.68
CA SER A 346 -22.43 11.39 -25.17
C SER A 346 -23.03 12.76 -24.86
N LYS A 347 -22.20 13.72 -24.42
CA LYS A 347 -22.60 15.11 -24.15
C LYS A 347 -22.80 15.90 -25.45
N ASP A 348 -22.02 15.61 -26.48
CA ASP A 348 -22.10 16.29 -27.77
C ASP A 348 -23.31 15.82 -28.61
N LEU A 349 -23.91 14.69 -28.26
CA LEU A 349 -25.15 14.24 -28.88
C LEU A 349 -26.32 15.06 -28.33
N THR A 350 -26.93 15.84 -29.20
CA THR A 350 -28.19 16.52 -28.92
C THR A 350 -29.26 15.49 -28.55
N SER A 351 -30.28 15.91 -27.78
CA SER A 351 -31.40 15.01 -27.42
C SER A 351 -32.11 14.42 -28.63
N TYR A 352 -32.01 15.08 -29.80
CA TYR A 352 -32.53 14.61 -31.07
C TYR A 352 -31.68 13.47 -31.63
N GLU A 353 -30.36 13.64 -31.76
CA GLU A 353 -29.45 12.60 -32.27
C GLU A 353 -29.41 11.35 -31.38
N ARG A 354 -29.65 11.52 -30.08
CA ARG A 354 -29.80 10.39 -29.15
C ARG A 354 -31.05 9.57 -29.44
N LYS A 355 -32.20 10.23 -29.64
CA LYS A 355 -33.45 9.58 -30.04
C LYS A 355 -33.36 8.99 -31.45
N GLU A 356 -32.68 9.66 -32.37
CA GLU A 356 -32.50 9.18 -33.73
C GLU A 356 -31.66 7.90 -33.74
N LYS A 357 -30.58 7.82 -32.95
CA LYS A 357 -29.84 6.56 -32.77
C LYS A 357 -30.67 5.48 -32.11
N GLU A 358 -31.47 5.83 -31.09
CA GLU A 358 -32.41 4.89 -30.47
C GLU A 358 -33.41 4.36 -31.50
N TRP A 359 -33.94 5.20 -32.39
CA TRP A 359 -34.88 4.83 -33.46
C TRP A 359 -34.22 4.06 -34.61
N GLN A 360 -32.97 4.39 -34.96
CA GLN A 360 -32.18 3.66 -35.96
C GLN A 360 -31.72 2.29 -35.43
N SER A 361 -31.49 2.18 -34.12
CA SER A 361 -31.11 0.92 -33.46
C SER A 361 -32.30 0.07 -33.03
N ALA A 362 -33.47 0.68 -32.85
CA ALA A 362 -34.73 -0.02 -32.75
C ALA A 362 -35.04 -0.52 -34.15
N ASP A 363 -34.75 -1.79 -34.37
CA ASP A 363 -35.08 -2.49 -35.60
C ASP A 363 -36.59 -2.31 -35.85
N ILE A 364 -36.94 -1.38 -36.76
CA ILE A 364 -38.29 -1.27 -37.28
C ILE A 364 -38.46 -2.48 -38.21
N THR A 365 -38.61 -3.65 -37.58
CA THR A 365 -39.22 -4.81 -38.19
C THR A 365 -40.68 -4.45 -38.42
N THR A 366 -40.89 -3.70 -39.51
CA THR A 366 -42.18 -3.60 -40.15
C THR A 366 -42.47 -4.98 -40.71
N SER A 367 -43.55 -5.59 -40.23
CA SER A 367 -44.34 -6.57 -40.98
C SER A 367 -43.64 -7.89 -41.37
N ASP A 368 -43.78 -8.90 -40.51
CA ASP A 368 -44.41 -10.12 -41.00
C ASP A 368 -45.23 -10.78 -39.87
N GLY A 369 -46.55 -10.75 -40.03
CA GLY A 369 -47.50 -11.18 -39.00
C GLY A 369 -48.88 -10.59 -39.20
N GLY A 370 -49.46 -10.79 -40.39
CA GLY A 370 -50.89 -10.60 -40.62
C GLY A 370 -51.69 -11.43 -39.61
N GLY A 371 -52.55 -10.75 -38.86
CA GLY A 371 -53.39 -11.33 -37.83
C GLY A 371 -54.48 -10.33 -37.47
N ASP A 372 -55.40 -10.17 -38.42
CA ASP A 372 -56.80 -9.82 -38.23
C ASP A 372 -57.25 -9.60 -36.78
N LEU A 373 -57.38 -8.34 -36.36
CA LEU A 373 -58.45 -7.85 -35.48
C LEU A 373 -58.59 -6.35 -35.75
N GLY A 374 -59.22 -6.04 -36.87
CA GLY A 374 -59.65 -4.70 -37.23
C GLY A 374 -60.56 -4.13 -36.14
N GLY A 375 -60.02 -3.21 -35.34
CA GLY A 375 -60.79 -2.21 -34.59
C GLY A 375 -61.42 -1.21 -35.56
N GLY A 376 -62.30 -1.71 -36.43
CA GLY A 376 -63.04 -0.92 -37.39
C GLY A 376 -64.06 -0.03 -36.69
N ILE A 377 -64.44 1.05 -37.37
CA ILE A 377 -65.47 2.04 -37.01
C ILE A 377 -66.77 1.42 -36.44
N GLY A 378 -67.07 0.15 -36.75
CA GLY A 378 -68.17 -0.60 -36.14
C GLY A 378 -68.10 -0.73 -34.61
N ASN A 379 -66.91 -0.82 -34.01
CA ASN A 379 -66.77 -0.92 -32.55
C ASN A 379 -66.96 0.43 -31.83
N TRP A 380 -66.87 1.54 -32.57
CA TRP A 380 -67.17 2.89 -32.06
C TRP A 380 -68.69 3.18 -32.13
N LEU A 381 -69.36 2.75 -33.20
CA LEU A 381 -70.82 2.86 -33.34
C LEU A 381 -71.59 1.95 -32.37
N ALA A 382 -71.09 0.75 -32.05
CA ALA A 382 -71.71 -0.13 -31.06
C ALA A 382 -71.69 0.47 -29.63
N LYS A 383 -70.81 1.43 -29.36
CA LYS A 383 -70.67 2.09 -28.05
C LYS A 383 -71.58 3.32 -27.87
N GLN A 384 -72.22 3.78 -28.95
CA GLN A 384 -73.17 4.92 -28.94
C GLN A 384 -74.63 4.47 -28.78
N ASN A 385 -74.95 3.20 -29.03
CA ASN A 385 -76.34 2.70 -29.02
C ASN A 385 -76.79 2.05 -27.70
N ASN A 386 -76.04 2.25 -26.62
CA ASN A 386 -76.36 1.70 -25.29
C ASN A 386 -76.49 2.78 -24.21
N ASN A 387 -77.04 3.95 -24.58
CA ASN A 387 -77.44 4.99 -23.64
C ASN A 387 -78.78 5.61 -24.05
#